data_AF-A0A841HH56-F1
#
_entry.id   AF-A0A841HH56-F1
#
_cell.length_a   1.000
_cell.length_b   1.000
_cell.length_c   1.000
_cell.angle_alpha   90.00
_cell.angle_beta   90.00
_cell.angle_gamma   90.00
#
_symmetry.space_group_name_H-M   'P 1'
#
loop_
_entity.id
_entity.type
_entity.pdbx_description
1 polymer ?
#
loop_
_entity_poly.entity_id
_entity_poly.type
_entity_poly.pdbx_seq_one_letter_code
_entity_poly.pdbx_strand_id
1 'polypeptide(L)'
;MASKNPPKPKPRKEEARSGANEGEGNKTADRHYREATREFVNSPRGREEIERAGDVNASEERDIEQAEEEAKRRAREHDPQEVRDRH
;
A
#
# COMPACT_ATOMS: atom_id res chain seq x y z
N MET A 1 -3.65 39.44 -48.07
CA MET A 1 -3.62 38.36 -47.07
C MET A 1 -2.25 37.70 -47.14
N ALA A 2 -1.42 37.83 -46.10
CA ALA A 2 -0.10 37.22 -46.03
C ALA A 2 0.02 36.44 -44.72
N SER A 3 0.46 35.20 -44.84
CA SER A 3 0.51 34.15 -43.84
C SER A 3 1.31 34.55 -42.59
N LYS A 4 0.68 34.48 -41.41
CA LYS A 4 1.35 34.48 -40.11
C LYS A 4 1.49 33.04 -39.65
N ASN A 5 2.63 32.41 -39.93
CA ASN A 5 2.97 31.14 -39.30
C ASN A 5 3.36 31.39 -37.83
N PRO A 6 2.72 30.76 -36.83
CA PRO A 6 3.15 30.89 -35.45
C PRO A 6 4.45 30.09 -35.22
N PRO A 7 5.34 30.55 -34.30
CA PRO A 7 6.57 29.84 -34.00
C PRO A 7 6.26 28.46 -33.38
N LYS A 8 7.00 27.45 -33.81
CA LYS A 8 6.90 26.08 -33.28
C LYS A 8 7.11 26.07 -31.76
N PRO A 9 6.32 25.31 -30.98
CA PRO A 9 6.56 25.18 -29.55
C PRO A 9 7.93 24.55 -29.33
N LYS A 10 8.75 25.18 -28.48
CA LYS A 10 10.03 24.60 -28.02
C LYS A 10 9.70 23.26 -27.36
N PRO A 11 10.51 22.19 -27.56
CA PRO A 11 10.34 20.98 -26.77
C PRO A 11 10.47 21.40 -25.31
N ARG A 12 9.40 21.20 -24.52
CA ARG A 12 9.52 21.24 -23.07
C ARG A 12 10.61 20.22 -22.78
N LYS A 13 11.71 20.68 -22.18
CA LYS A 13 12.72 19.76 -21.64
C LYS A 13 11.93 18.78 -20.81
N GLU A 14 11.81 17.55 -21.31
CA GLU A 14 11.58 16.40 -20.47
C GLU A 14 12.63 16.55 -19.39
N GLU A 15 12.17 16.97 -18.22
CA GLU A 15 12.92 16.80 -16.99
C GLU A 15 13.23 15.32 -17.00
N ALA A 16 14.49 15.02 -17.32
CA ALA A 16 15.08 13.73 -17.11
C ALA A 16 14.68 13.38 -15.68
N ARG A 17 13.69 12.49 -15.53
CA ARG A 17 13.48 11.77 -14.30
C ARG A 17 14.74 10.94 -14.18
N SER A 18 15.76 11.57 -13.62
CA SER A 18 16.96 10.90 -13.19
C SER A 18 16.45 9.77 -12.35
N GLY A 19 16.54 8.54 -12.86
CA GLY A 19 16.40 7.35 -12.07
C GLY A 19 17.52 7.41 -11.06
N ALA A 20 17.28 8.11 -9.96
CA ALA A 20 18.19 8.16 -8.84
C ALA A 20 18.30 6.71 -8.38
N ASN A 21 19.49 6.14 -8.49
CA ASN A 21 19.76 4.83 -7.95
C ASN A 21 19.64 4.95 -6.42
N GLU A 22 18.53 4.50 -5.86
CA GLU A 22 18.18 4.78 -4.46
C GLU A 22 18.82 3.82 -3.44
N GLY A 23 19.58 2.82 -3.92
CA GLY A 23 20.19 1.78 -3.10
C GLY A 23 19.17 0.72 -2.63
N GLU A 24 19.45 0.07 -1.49
CA GLU A 24 18.48 -0.83 -0.85
C GLU A 24 17.27 -0.04 -0.34
N GLY A 25 16.09 -0.37 -0.87
CA GLY A 25 14.84 0.32 -0.60
C GLY A 25 14.66 1.59 -1.44
N ASN A 26 13.51 1.71 -2.08
CA ASN A 26 13.12 2.92 -2.81
C ASN A 26 12.68 4.00 -1.80
N LYS A 27 13.62 4.82 -1.34
CA LYS A 27 13.43 5.90 -0.36
C LYS A 27 12.43 6.95 -0.83
N THR A 28 12.33 7.18 -2.14
CA THR A 28 11.34 8.10 -2.73
C THR A 28 9.94 7.52 -2.61
N ALA A 29 9.77 6.23 -2.89
CA ALA A 29 8.51 5.54 -2.67
C ALA A 29 8.11 5.54 -1.20
N ASP A 30 9.05 5.31 -0.27
CA ASP A 30 8.79 5.40 1.17
C ASP A 30 8.35 6.81 1.59
N ARG A 31 9.01 7.88 1.10
CA ARG A 31 8.58 9.27 1.36
C ARG A 31 7.18 9.54 0.82
N HIS A 32 6.92 9.19 -0.44
CA HIS A 32 5.61 9.39 -1.05
C HIS A 32 4.52 8.61 -0.33
N TYR A 33 4.81 7.38 0.10
CA TYR A 33 3.88 6.60 0.90
C TYR A 33 3.54 7.32 2.20
N ARG A 34 4.55 7.76 2.97
CA ARG A 34 4.33 8.46 4.24
C ARG A 34 3.54 9.76 4.06
N GLU A 35 3.82 10.52 3.01
CA GLU A 35 3.09 11.74 2.68
C GLU A 35 1.64 11.44 2.32
N ALA A 36 1.40 10.51 1.39
CA ALA A 36 0.06 10.11 0.97
C ALA A 36 -0.77 9.56 2.13
N THR A 37 -0.17 8.76 3.02
CA THR A 37 -0.85 8.27 4.22
C THR A 37 -1.25 9.41 5.15
N ARG A 38 -0.35 10.37 5.40
CA ARG A 38 -0.68 11.55 6.24
C ARG A 38 -1.79 12.37 5.63
N GLU A 39 -1.76 12.60 4.32
CA GLU A 39 -2.80 13.34 3.62
C GLU A 39 -4.14 12.60 3.70
N PHE A 40 -4.15 11.29 3.46
CA PHE A 40 -5.35 10.47 3.54
C PHE A 40 -5.97 10.53 4.93
N VAL A 41 -5.22 10.23 6.00
CA VAL A 41 -5.71 10.24 7.39
C VAL A 41 -6.31 11.60 7.78
N ASN A 42 -5.72 12.70 7.28
CA ASN A 42 -6.20 14.04 7.58
C ASN A 42 -7.33 14.53 6.66
N SER A 43 -7.60 13.82 5.55
CA SER A 43 -8.67 14.16 4.62
C SER A 43 -10.05 13.85 5.20
N PRO A 44 -11.12 14.55 4.78
CA PRO A 44 -12.49 14.22 5.19
C PRO A 44 -12.88 12.78 4.89
N ARG A 45 -12.49 12.28 3.71
CA ARG A 45 -12.71 10.89 3.31
C ARG A 45 -11.99 9.93 4.25
N GLY A 46 -10.71 10.16 4.52
CA GLY A 46 -9.96 9.26 5.41
C GLY A 46 -10.53 9.23 6.82
N ARG A 47 -11.03 10.36 7.34
CA ARG A 47 -11.74 10.38 8.63
C ARG A 47 -13.02 9.55 8.61
N GLU A 48 -13.84 9.66 7.57
CA GLU A 48 -15.06 8.85 7.40
C GLU A 48 -14.73 7.34 7.33
N GLU A 49 -13.69 6.96 6.59
CA GLU A 49 -13.25 5.56 6.48
C GLU A 49 -12.68 5.05 7.82
N ILE A 50 -11.97 5.90 8.58
CA ILE A 50 -11.46 5.57 9.91
C ILE A 50 -12.59 5.43 10.92
N GLU A 51 -13.63 6.27 10.84
CA GLU A 51 -14.81 6.18 11.70
C GLU A 51 -15.59 4.88 11.47
N ARG A 52 -15.64 4.41 10.23
CA ARG A 52 -16.22 3.11 9.84
C ARG A 52 -15.28 1.93 10.05
N ALA A 53 -14.03 2.17 10.46
CA ALA A 53 -13.06 1.09 10.61
C ALA A 53 -13.49 0.16 11.76
N GLY A 54 -13.75 -1.11 11.41
CA GLY A 54 -14.29 -2.10 12.35
C GLY A 54 -15.77 -2.38 12.16
N ASP A 55 -16.47 -1.61 11.33
CA ASP A 55 -17.84 -1.93 10.90
C ASP A 55 -17.79 -3.07 9.87
N VAL A 56 -17.69 -4.30 10.37
CA VAL A 56 -17.78 -5.51 9.55
C VAL A 56 -19.23 -5.97 9.46
N ASN A 57 -19.65 -6.44 8.29
CA ASN A 57 -20.98 -7.02 8.18
C ASN A 57 -21.02 -8.43 8.80
N ALA A 58 -22.21 -8.94 9.10
CA ALA A 58 -22.37 -10.24 9.78
C ALA A 58 -21.79 -11.44 9.01
N SER A 59 -21.61 -11.34 7.69
CA SER A 59 -20.90 -12.37 6.90
C SER A 59 -19.40 -12.27 7.10
N GLU A 60 -18.84 -11.05 7.00
CA GLU A 60 -17.41 -10.80 7.23
C GLU A 60 -17.00 -11.17 8.66
N GLU A 61 -17.84 -10.89 9.65
CA GLU A 61 -17.58 -11.27 11.05
C GLU A 61 -17.43 -12.78 11.22
N ARG A 62 -18.30 -13.57 10.57
CA ARG A 62 -18.21 -15.04 10.58
C ARG A 62 -16.96 -15.55 9.88
N ASP A 63 -16.62 -14.95 8.75
CA ASP A 63 -15.42 -15.33 8.00
C ASP A 63 -14.14 -15.04 8.82
N ILE A 64 -14.10 -13.91 9.53
CA ILE A 64 -13.02 -13.55 10.45
C ILE A 64 -12.94 -14.57 11.60
N GLU A 65 -14.08 -14.89 12.24
CA GLU A 65 -14.12 -15.86 13.35
C GLU A 65 -13.60 -17.23 12.92
N GLN A 66 -14.04 -17.73 11.77
CA GLN A 66 -13.58 -19.01 11.22
C GLN A 66 -12.08 -19.01 10.92
N ALA A 67 -11.57 -17.93 10.32
CA ALA A 67 -10.15 -17.79 10.03
C ALA A 67 -9.31 -17.75 11.31
N GLU A 68 -9.77 -17.07 12.36
CA GLU A 68 -9.11 -17.05 13.65
C GLU A 68 -9.09 -18.43 14.32
N GLU A 69 -10.21 -19.16 14.30
CA GLU A 69 -10.28 -20.52 14.86
C GLU A 69 -9.33 -21.47 14.14
N GLU A 70 -9.28 -21.40 12.81
CA GLU A 70 -8.35 -22.19 12.02
C GLU A 70 -6.89 -21.84 12.33
N ALA A 71 -6.55 -20.55 12.42
CA ALA A 71 -5.22 -20.10 12.78
C ALA A 71 -4.82 -20.58 14.18
N LYS A 72 -5.73 -20.46 15.16
CA LYS A 72 -5.54 -20.97 16.54
C LYS A 72 -5.35 -22.49 16.55
N ARG A 73 -6.07 -23.25 15.72
CA ARG A 73 -5.90 -24.70 15.57
C ARG A 73 -4.51 -25.04 15.01
N ARG A 74 -4.11 -24.41 13.90
CA ARG A 74 -2.78 -24.60 13.30
C ARG A 74 -1.65 -24.24 14.25
N ALA A 75 -1.79 -23.16 15.01
CA ALA A 75 -0.77 -22.76 15.98
C ALA A 75 -0.59 -23.75 17.14
N ARG A 76 -1.59 -24.60 17.41
CA ARG A 76 -1.51 -25.69 18.40
C ARG A 76 -0.87 -26.96 17.82
N GLU A 77 -0.82 -27.10 16.50
CA GLU A 77 -0.12 -28.20 15.84
C GLU A 77 1.39 -27.93 16.00
N HIS A 78 2.10 -28.85 16.66
CA HIS A 78 3.55 -28.77 16.82
C HIS A 78 4.24 -28.66 15.45
N ASP A 79 5.30 -27.86 15.38
CA ASP A 79 6.17 -27.84 14.21
C ASP A 79 6.70 -29.28 13.98
N PRO A 80 6.56 -29.85 12.77
CA PRO A 80 7.15 -31.15 12.45
C PRO A 80 8.63 -31.27 12.82
N GLN A 81 9.38 -30.15 12.84
CA GLN A 81 10.77 -30.08 13.28
C GLN A 81 10.93 -30.31 14.80
N GLU A 82 9.99 -29.85 15.63
CA GLU A 82 10.01 -30.06 17.09
C GLU A 82 9.78 -31.53 17.51
N VAL A 83 9.15 -32.32 16.63
CA VAL A 83 8.89 -33.75 16.86
C VAL A 83 10.08 -34.60 16.40
N ARG A 84 10.85 -34.13 15.42
CA ARG A 84 11.97 -34.88 14.81
C ARG A 84 13.21 -34.96 15.71
N ASP A 85 13.45 -33.95 16.54
CA ASP A 85 14.63 -33.88 17.42
C ASP A 85 14.43 -34.58 18.78
N ARG A 86 13.31 -35.28 19.00
CA ARG A 86 13.03 -36.05 20.24
C ARG A 86 13.33 -37.55 20.16
N HIS A 87 14.05 -38.02 19.14
CA HIS A 87 14.38 -39.44 18.96
C HIS A 87 15.87 -39.72 18.94
#